data_AF-A0A972X893-F1
#
_entry.id   AF-A0A972X893-F1
#
_cell.length_a   1.000
_cell.length_b   1.000
_cell.length_c   1.000
_cell.angle_alpha   90.00
_cell.angle_beta   90.00
_cell.angle_gamma   90.00
#
_symmetry.space_group_name_H-M   'P 1'
#
loop_
_entity.id
_entity.type
_entity.pdbx_description
1 polymer ?
#
loop_
_entity_poly.entity_id
_entity_poly.type
_entity_poly.pdbx_seq_one_letter_code
_entity_poly.pdbx_strand_id
1 'polypeptide(L)'
;YVQRNALIVAIGMSFAIIPLIFTIADDALSSVPEHLRSASLGAGATPWQTAVRVIVPAAASGLFSAVMIGLGRAVGETMIVLMAAGNTPLMGWNLFNGFQTLSAAIATELPEAARGSTHYRVLFLAALTLFAMTFVVNTAAEVVRQRFRRRAHDL
;
A
#
# COMPACT_ATOMS: atom_id res chain seq x y z
N TYR A 1 29.69 9.11 2.90
CA TYR A 1 28.63 9.64 2.01
C TYR A 1 27.29 9.43 2.69
N VAL A 2 26.57 10.52 2.99
CA VAL A 2 25.31 10.48 3.76
C VAL A 2 24.18 10.10 2.81
N GLN A 3 23.99 8.80 2.60
CA GLN A 3 22.87 8.24 1.85
C GLN A 3 21.63 8.22 2.75
N ARG A 4 21.08 9.39 3.07
CA ARG A 4 19.88 9.54 3.90
C ARG A 4 18.95 10.50 3.19
N ASN A 5 17.98 9.99 2.44
CA ASN A 5 17.02 10.84 1.73
C ASN A 5 15.68 10.12 1.63
N ALA A 6 14.62 10.71 2.18
CA ALA A 6 13.26 10.19 2.06
C ALA A 6 12.82 10.03 0.59
N LEU A 7 13.41 10.81 -0.32
CA LEU A 7 13.20 10.69 -1.76
C LEU A 7 13.67 9.35 -2.33
N ILE A 8 14.82 8.83 -1.89
CA ILE A 8 15.34 7.54 -2.36
C ILE A 8 14.43 6.42 -1.89
N VAL A 9 13.97 6.51 -0.63
CA VAL A 9 12.96 5.60 -0.09
C VAL A 9 11.69 5.66 -0.94
N ALA A 10 11.13 6.84 -1.19
CA ALA A 10 9.90 6.99 -1.96
C ALA A 10 10.00 6.40 -3.38
N ILE A 11 11.11 6.65 -4.08
CA ILE A 11 11.35 6.09 -5.41
C ILE A 11 11.48 4.57 -5.34
N GLY A 12 12.34 4.05 -4.46
CA GLY A 12 12.55 2.60 -4.32
C GLY A 12 11.27 1.85 -3.96
N MET A 13 10.49 2.40 -3.02
CA MET A 13 9.19 1.87 -2.63
C MET A 13 8.20 1.86 -3.80
N SER A 14 8.16 2.94 -4.59
CA SER A 14 7.29 3.02 -5.76
C SER A 14 7.58 1.89 -6.74
N PHE A 15 8.85 1.64 -7.06
CA PHE A 15 9.24 0.52 -7.93
C PHE A 15 8.84 -0.85 -7.39
N ALA A 16 8.90 -1.06 -6.07
CA ALA A 16 8.50 -2.33 -5.46
C ALA A 16 6.97 -2.56 -5.51
N ILE A 17 6.18 -1.49 -5.34
CA ILE A 17 4.72 -1.58 -5.19
C ILE A 17 3.99 -1.53 -6.55
N ILE A 18 4.56 -0.86 -7.56
CA ILE A 18 3.98 -0.75 -8.91
C ILE A 18 3.52 -2.10 -9.48
N PRO A 19 4.35 -3.15 -9.55
CA PRO A 19 3.92 -4.41 -10.16
C PRO A 19 2.77 -5.07 -9.39
N LEU A 20 2.77 -4.94 -8.06
CA LEU A 20 1.68 -5.45 -7.22
C LEU A 20 0.35 -4.76 -7.51
N ILE A 21 0.34 -3.42 -7.55
CA ILE A 21 -0.87 -2.65 -7.86
C ILE A 21 -1.33 -2.96 -9.29
N PHE A 22 -0.39 -3.05 -10.23
CA PHE A 22 -0.68 -3.36 -11.63
C PHE A 22 -1.40 -4.70 -11.78
N THR A 23 -0.90 -5.77 -11.18
CA THR A 23 -1.55 -7.10 -11.27
C THR A 23 -2.97 -7.07 -10.72
N ILE A 24 -3.20 -6.45 -9.56
CA ILE A 24 -4.55 -6.38 -8.96
C ILE A 24 -5.48 -5.48 -9.78
N ALA A 25 -4.96 -4.39 -10.34
CA ALA A 25 -5.73 -3.50 -11.21
C ALA A 25 -6.10 -4.16 -12.54
N ASP A 26 -5.20 -4.96 -13.12
CA ASP A 26 -5.45 -5.72 -14.35
C ASP A 26 -6.52 -6.79 -14.15
N ASP A 27 -6.47 -7.51 -13.02
CA ASP A 27 -7.52 -8.44 -12.62
C ASP A 27 -8.88 -7.73 -12.48
N ALA A 28 -8.89 -6.52 -11.88
CA ALA A 28 -10.11 -5.73 -11.71
C ALA A 28 -10.69 -5.25 -13.05
N LEU A 29 -9.85 -4.79 -13.98
CA LEU A 29 -10.28 -4.36 -15.31
C LEU A 29 -10.79 -5.53 -16.16
N SER A 30 -10.12 -6.68 -16.06
CA SER A 30 -10.49 -7.91 -16.78
C SER A 30 -11.77 -8.56 -16.24
N SER A 31 -12.18 -8.23 -15.01
CA SER A 31 -13.45 -8.69 -14.44
C SER A 31 -14.69 -7.99 -15.02
N VAL A 32 -14.51 -6.88 -15.74
CA VAL A 32 -15.62 -6.14 -16.36
C VAL A 32 -16.19 -6.95 -17.54
N PRO A 33 -17.51 -7.23 -17.58
CA PRO A 33 -18.11 -8.01 -18.65
C PRO A 33 -17.91 -7.40 -20.04
N GLU A 34 -17.53 -8.24 -21.01
CA GLU A 34 -17.22 -7.79 -22.38
C GLU A 34 -18.44 -7.18 -23.11
N HIS A 35 -19.67 -7.52 -22.69
CA HIS A 35 -20.89 -6.93 -23.25
C HIS A 35 -20.99 -5.41 -23.00
N LEU A 36 -20.41 -4.90 -21.90
CA LEU A 36 -20.36 -3.45 -21.64
C LEU A 36 -19.42 -2.75 -22.64
N ARG A 37 -18.32 -3.41 -23.02
CA ARG A 37 -17.39 -2.91 -24.02
C ARG A 37 -18.04 -2.89 -25.40
N SER A 38 -18.67 -3.99 -25.81
CA SER A 38 -19.32 -4.09 -27.12
C SER A 38 -20.54 -3.18 -27.24
N ALA A 39 -21.32 -2.99 -26.17
CA ALA A 39 -22.43 -2.02 -26.15
C ALA A 39 -21.95 -0.57 -26.31
N SER A 40 -20.86 -0.19 -25.63
CA SER A 40 -20.25 1.15 -25.75
C SER A 40 -19.73 1.41 -27.17
N LEU A 41 -19.00 0.44 -27.74
CA LEU A 41 -18.51 0.54 -29.12
C LEU A 41 -19.66 0.56 -30.14
N GLY A 42 -20.71 -0.23 -29.92
CA GLY A 42 -21.93 -0.25 -30.74
C GLY A 42 -22.73 1.04 -30.70
N ALA A 43 -22.62 1.81 -29.60
CA ALA A 43 -23.18 3.15 -29.48
C ALA A 43 -22.34 4.25 -30.16
N GLY A 44 -21.25 3.88 -30.86
CA GLY A 44 -20.36 4.81 -31.56
C GLY A 44 -19.28 5.44 -30.67
N ALA A 45 -19.05 4.93 -29.45
CA ALA A 45 -17.97 5.42 -28.60
C ALA A 45 -16.60 4.95 -29.10
N THR A 46 -15.57 5.75 -28.88
CA THR A 46 -14.18 5.33 -29.18
C THR A 46 -13.66 4.36 -28.11
N PRO A 47 -12.61 3.57 -28.39
CA PRO A 47 -11.98 2.70 -27.39
C PRO A 47 -11.52 3.47 -26.14
N TRP A 48 -10.99 4.69 -26.32
CA TRP A 48 -10.60 5.57 -25.21
C TRP A 48 -11.79 6.03 -24.37
N GLN A 49 -12.90 6.44 -25.01
CA GLN A 49 -14.12 6.82 -24.31
C GLN A 49 -14.71 5.62 -23.53
N THR A 50 -14.71 4.43 -24.13
CA THR A 50 -15.16 3.20 -23.49
C THR A 50 -14.31 2.86 -22.27
N ALA A 51 -12.98 2.96 -22.39
CA ALA A 51 -12.06 2.73 -21.28
C ALA A 51 -12.34 3.68 -20.11
N VAL A 52 -12.34 4.99 -20.36
CA VAL A 52 -12.42 6.01 -19.30
C VAL A 52 -13.83 6.18 -18.73
N ARG A 53 -14.89 6.06 -19.55
CA ARG A 53 -16.27 6.34 -19.12
C ARG A 53 -17.10 5.11 -18.74
N VAL A 54 -16.69 3.91 -19.16
CA VAL A 54 -17.45 2.67 -18.88
C VAL A 54 -16.62 1.72 -18.04
N ILE A 55 -15.43 1.33 -18.52
CA ILE A 55 -14.62 0.28 -17.88
C ILE A 55 -14.00 0.77 -16.56
N VAL A 56 -13.35 1.94 -16.55
CA VAL A 56 -12.72 2.48 -15.33
C VAL A 56 -13.74 2.71 -14.21
N PRO A 57 -14.92 3.33 -14.45
CA PRO A 57 -15.95 3.46 -13.41
C PRO A 57 -16.50 2.11 -12.94
N ALA A 58 -16.70 1.14 -13.85
CA ALA A 58 -17.16 -0.19 -13.49
C ALA A 58 -16.13 -0.95 -12.63
N ALA A 59 -14.84 -0.85 -12.94
CA ALA A 59 -13.74 -1.45 -12.20
C ALA A 59 -13.22 -0.59 -11.03
N ALA A 60 -13.81 0.59 -10.78
CA ALA A 60 -13.28 1.57 -9.83
C ALA A 60 -13.11 1.02 -8.41
N SER A 61 -14.02 0.14 -7.99
CA SER A 61 -13.93 -0.53 -6.68
C SER A 61 -12.73 -1.48 -6.58
N GLY A 62 -12.41 -2.18 -7.67
CA GLY A 62 -11.23 -3.05 -7.76
C GLY A 62 -9.93 -2.25 -7.84
N LEU A 63 -9.90 -1.18 -8.63
CA LEU A 63 -8.76 -0.24 -8.67
C LEU A 63 -8.49 0.39 -7.30
N PHE A 64 -9.53 0.84 -6.61
CA PHE A 64 -9.39 1.41 -5.27
C PHE A 64 -8.83 0.38 -4.28
N SER A 65 -9.32 -0.86 -4.35
CA SER A 65 -8.81 -1.97 -3.54
C SER A 65 -7.33 -2.27 -3.85
N ALA A 66 -6.94 -2.25 -5.13
CA ALA A 66 -5.55 -2.43 -5.57
C ALA A 66 -4.61 -1.42 -4.92
N VAL A 67 -4.99 -0.14 -4.94
CA VAL A 67 -4.22 0.96 -4.33
C VAL A 67 -4.14 0.79 -2.81
N MET A 68 -5.26 0.49 -2.15
CA MET A 68 -5.29 0.29 -0.69
C MET A 68 -4.39 -0.87 -0.25
N ILE A 69 -4.43 -2.00 -0.97
CA ILE A 69 -3.58 -3.16 -0.68
C ILE A 69 -2.11 -2.84 -0.94
N GLY A 70 -1.80 -2.14 -2.04
CA GLY A 70 -0.44 -1.70 -2.36
C GLY A 70 0.14 -0.77 -1.29
N LEU A 71 -0.65 0.19 -0.80
CA LEU A 71 -0.26 1.08 0.29
C LEU A 71 -0.08 0.32 1.62
N GLY A 72 -0.96 -0.63 1.95
CA GLY A 72 -0.80 -1.48 3.12
C GLY A 72 0.50 -2.31 3.07
N ARG A 73 0.84 -2.84 1.89
CA ARG A 73 2.11 -3.54 1.64
C ARG A 73 3.31 -2.62 1.75
N ALA A 74 3.21 -1.37 1.27
CA ALA A 74 4.25 -0.36 1.41
C ALA A 74 4.65 -0.11 2.87
N VAL A 75 3.67 -0.05 3.76
CA VAL A 75 3.92 0.13 5.20
C VAL A 75 4.68 -1.08 5.78
N GLY A 76 4.42 -2.28 5.25
CA GLY A 76 5.09 -3.52 5.65
C GLY A 76 6.44 -3.78 4.98
N GLU A 77 6.81 -3.03 3.93
CA GLU A 77 8.10 -3.05 3.24
C GLU A 77 9.16 -2.30 4.07
N THR A 78 9.43 -2.84 5.25
CA THR A 78 10.21 -2.18 6.30
C THR A 78 11.71 -2.29 6.07
N MET A 79 12.12 -3.29 5.27
CA MET A 79 13.51 -3.53 4.91
C MET A 79 14.06 -2.47 3.93
N ILE A 80 13.28 -2.07 2.92
CA ILE A 80 13.69 -1.00 2.01
C ILE A 80 13.88 0.30 2.79
N VAL A 81 12.94 0.64 3.67
CA VAL A 81 13.01 1.86 4.46
C VAL A 81 14.20 1.85 5.42
N LEU A 82 14.48 0.71 6.08
CA LEU A 82 15.64 0.59 6.96
C LEU A 82 16.96 0.77 6.21
N MET A 83 17.11 0.14 5.04
CA MET A 83 18.33 0.23 4.24
C MET A 83 18.55 1.62 3.62
N ALA A 84 17.47 2.30 3.21
CA ALA A 84 17.57 3.58 2.51
C ALA A 84 17.47 4.82 3.44
N ALA A 85 16.80 4.73 4.59
CA ALA A 85 16.69 5.82 5.55
C ALA A 85 17.75 5.80 6.66
N GLY A 86 18.42 4.65 6.87
CA GLY A 86 19.58 4.54 7.75
C GLY A 86 19.30 4.70 9.24
N ASN A 87 18.06 4.47 9.67
CA ASN A 87 17.66 4.37 11.09
C ASN A 87 18.05 5.59 11.95
N THR A 88 17.91 6.81 11.43
CA THR A 88 18.27 8.02 12.19
C THR A 88 17.02 8.68 12.79
N PRO A 89 16.88 8.76 14.13
CA PRO A 89 15.75 9.42 14.79
C PRO A 89 15.92 10.95 14.78
N LEU A 90 16.01 11.55 13.60
CA LEU A 90 16.00 13.00 13.45
C LEU A 90 14.56 13.50 13.34
N MET A 91 14.11 14.23 14.35
CA MET A 91 12.79 14.85 14.37
C MET A 91 12.84 16.23 13.69
N GLY A 92 13.10 16.21 12.38
CA GLY A 92 13.18 17.41 11.54
C GLY A 92 12.18 17.35 10.40
N TRP A 93 11.51 18.46 10.10
CA TRP A 93 10.53 18.59 9.00
C TRP A 93 11.19 18.62 7.61
N ASN A 94 12.48 18.30 7.52
CA ASN A 94 13.26 18.41 6.29
C ASN A 94 13.18 17.08 5.52
N LEU A 95 12.62 17.13 4.31
CA LEU A 95 12.38 15.97 3.45
C LEU A 95 13.68 15.28 2.97
N PHE A 96 14.83 15.96 3.10
CA PHE A 96 16.16 15.46 2.75
C PHE A 96 16.88 14.79 3.92
N ASN A 97 16.27 14.71 5.11
CA ASN A 97 16.86 13.98 6.21
C ASN A 97 16.38 12.52 6.25
N GLY A 98 17.20 11.65 6.80
CA GLY A 98 16.80 10.30 7.16
C GLY A 98 15.83 10.33 8.34
N PHE A 99 14.90 9.38 8.36
CA PHE A 99 13.93 9.17 9.44
C PHE A 99 14.01 7.72 9.92
N GLN A 100 13.53 7.48 11.13
CA GLN A 100 13.38 6.15 11.70
C GLN A 100 11.90 5.78 11.72
N THR A 101 11.54 4.64 11.14
CA THR A 101 10.18 4.11 11.25
C THR A 101 10.03 3.28 12.51
N LEU A 102 8.81 3.17 13.04
CA LEU A 102 8.51 2.29 14.18
C LEU A 102 8.97 0.85 13.90
N SER A 103 8.76 0.35 12.68
CA SER A 103 9.23 -1.00 12.33
C SER A 103 10.75 -1.11 12.26
N ALA A 104 11.47 -0.08 11.81
CA ALA A 104 12.93 -0.08 11.81
C ALA A 104 13.46 -0.09 13.25
N ALA A 105 12.89 0.76 14.12
CA ALA A 105 13.23 0.78 15.55
C ALA A 105 13.02 -0.59 16.21
N ILE A 106 11.87 -1.24 15.96
CA ILE A 106 11.61 -2.60 16.46
C ILE A 106 12.62 -3.61 15.91
N ALA A 107 12.95 -3.57 14.62
CA ALA A 107 13.86 -4.53 14.01
C ALA A 107 15.30 -4.40 14.53
N THR A 108 15.77 -3.17 14.80
CA THR A 108 17.16 -2.91 15.24
C THR A 108 17.31 -2.95 16.76
N GLU A 109 16.39 -2.35 17.50
CA GLU A 109 16.56 -2.12 18.95
C GLU A 109 15.98 -3.26 19.80
N LEU A 110 15.00 -4.04 19.29
CA LEU A 110 14.39 -5.15 20.06
C LEU A 110 15.36 -6.30 20.35
N PRO A 111 16.27 -6.69 19.44
CA PRO A 111 17.32 -7.68 19.72
C PRO A 111 18.39 -7.16 20.69
N GLU A 112 18.67 -5.86 20.69
CA GLU A 112 19.72 -5.22 21.50
C GLU A 112 19.24 -4.85 22.91
N ALA A 113 17.93 -4.69 23.11
CA ALA A 113 17.36 -4.33 24.40
C ALA A 113 17.42 -5.47 25.43
N ALA A 114 17.96 -5.18 26.62
CA ALA A 114 17.99 -6.13 27.73
C ALA A 114 16.56 -6.59 28.11
N ARG A 115 16.36 -7.92 28.16
CA ARG A 115 15.06 -8.52 28.48
C ARG A 115 14.59 -8.06 29.86
N GLY A 116 13.39 -7.49 29.91
CA GLY A 116 12.78 -6.99 31.15
C GLY A 116 13.00 -5.50 31.45
N SER A 117 13.86 -4.81 30.69
CA SER A 117 14.04 -3.35 30.80
C SER A 117 12.78 -2.56 30.41
N THR A 118 12.66 -1.33 30.92
CA THR A 118 11.57 -0.42 30.53
C THR A 118 11.56 -0.19 29.02
N HIS A 119 12.73 -0.09 28.40
CA HIS A 119 12.89 0.10 26.95
C HIS A 119 12.31 -1.07 26.15
N TYR A 120 12.57 -2.32 26.58
CA TYR A 120 12.02 -3.52 25.95
C TYR A 120 10.47 -3.52 25.97
N ARG A 121 9.87 -3.12 27.10
CA ARG A 121 8.41 -3.04 27.25
C ARG A 121 7.80 -1.98 26.33
N VAL A 122 8.45 -0.83 26.18
CA VAL A 122 8.01 0.25 25.28
C VAL A 122 8.09 -0.21 23.82
N LEU A 123 9.16 -0.90 23.43
CA LEU A 123 9.29 -1.46 22.08
C LEU A 123 8.24 -2.52 21.77
N PHE A 124 7.91 -3.37 22.76
CA PHE A 124 6.85 -4.36 22.62
C PHE A 124 5.47 -3.71 22.47
N LEU A 125 5.20 -2.65 23.23
CA LEU A 125 3.98 -1.84 23.08
C LEU A 125 3.92 -1.16 21.69
N ALA A 126 5.04 -0.63 21.21
CA ALA A 126 5.14 -0.04 19.88
C ALA A 126 4.85 -1.09 18.78
N ALA A 127 5.38 -2.31 18.93
CA ALA A 127 5.10 -3.42 18.03
C ALA A 127 3.62 -3.83 18.03
N LEU A 128 3.01 -3.93 19.21
CA LEU A 128 1.58 -4.21 19.35
C LEU A 128 0.72 -3.11 18.70
N THR A 129 1.10 -1.85 18.86
CA THR A 129 0.41 -0.70 18.27
C THR A 129 0.50 -0.72 16.74
N LEU A 130 1.71 -0.97 16.21
CA LEU A 130 1.94 -1.11 14.77
C LEU A 130 1.14 -2.28 14.20
N PHE A 131 1.11 -3.42 14.90
CA PHE A 131 0.31 -4.58 14.52
C PHE A 131 -1.18 -4.25 14.48
N ALA A 132 -1.72 -3.61 15.52
CA ALA A 132 -3.13 -3.20 15.58
C ALA A 132 -3.49 -2.24 14.43
N MET A 133 -2.64 -1.25 14.15
CA MET A 133 -2.84 -0.32 13.04
C MET A 133 -2.85 -1.04 11.69
N THR A 134 -1.87 -1.91 11.45
CA THR A 134 -1.75 -2.67 10.21
C THR A 134 -2.93 -3.63 10.02
N PHE A 135 -3.35 -4.29 11.11
CA PHE A 135 -4.50 -5.18 11.11
C PHE A 135 -5.78 -4.41 10.72
N VAL A 136 -6.05 -3.27 11.34
CA VAL A 136 -7.24 -2.45 11.04
C VAL A 136 -7.25 -2.01 9.57
N VAL A 137 -6.12 -1.51 9.05
CA VAL A 137 -6.03 -1.06 7.66
C VAL A 137 -6.23 -2.23 6.68
N ASN A 138 -5.57 -3.37 6.91
CA ASN A 138 -5.70 -4.55 6.06
C ASN A 138 -7.11 -5.14 6.11
N THR A 139 -7.72 -5.22 7.30
CA THR A 139 -9.12 -5.67 7.44
C THR A 139 -10.08 -4.71 6.76
N ALA A 140 -9.91 -3.40 6.90
CA ALA A 140 -10.75 -2.42 6.21
C ALA A 140 -10.64 -2.57 4.67
N ALA A 141 -9.42 -2.73 4.15
CA ALA A 141 -9.19 -2.94 2.71
C ALA A 141 -9.90 -4.22 2.20
N GLU A 142 -9.80 -5.33 2.95
CA GLU A 142 -10.44 -6.59 2.57
C GLU A 142 -11.97 -6.54 2.70
N VAL A 143 -12.51 -5.87 3.72
CA VAL A 143 -13.97 -5.68 3.88
C VAL A 143 -14.54 -4.85 2.74
N VAL A 144 -13.84 -3.79 2.33
CA VAL A 144 -14.22 -3.00 1.14
C VAL A 144 -14.25 -3.91 -0.09
N ARG A 145 -13.17 -4.65 -0.36
CA ARG A 145 -13.08 -5.60 -1.48
C ARG A 145 -14.24 -6.61 -1.50
N GLN A 146 -14.55 -7.23 -0.36
CA GLN A 146 -15.63 -8.22 -0.26
C GLN A 146 -17.01 -7.64 -0.49
N ARG A 147 -17.27 -6.42 -0.01
CA ARG A 147 -18.58 -5.77 -0.17
C ARG A 147 -18.87 -5.40 -1.63
N PHE A 148 -17.85 -5.08 -2.41
CA PHE A 148 -17.99 -4.78 -3.82
C PHE A 148 -18.04 -6.02 -4.72
N ARG A 149 -17.33 -7.11 -4.38
CA ARG A 149 -17.46 -8.40 -5.10
C ARG A 149 -18.89 -8.95 -5.08
N ARG A 150 -19.63 -8.72 -3.99
CA ARG A 150 -21.05 -9.10 -3.90
C ARG A 150 -21.93 -8.31 -4.88
N ARG A 151 -21.70 -6.99 -5.04
CA ARG A 151 -22.46 -6.15 -5.98
C ARG A 151 -22.25 -6.51 -7.45
N ALA A 152 -21.08 -7.01 -7.82
CA ALA A 152 -20.81 -7.45 -9.20
C ALA A 152 -21.48 -8.79 -9.56
N HIS A 153 -21.94 -9.55 -8.56
CA HIS A 153 -22.63 -10.83 -8.77
C HIS A 153 -24.17 -10.69 -8.82
N ASP A 154 -24.68 -9.51 -8.43
CA ASP A 154 -26.11 -9.18 -8.36
C ASP A 154 -26.59 -8.29 -9.53
N LEU A 155 -25.73 -8.03 -10.53
CA LEU A 155 -26.03 -7.34 -11.78
C LEU A 155 -25.80 -8.29 -12.97
#